data_AF-A0A954EJR8-F1
#
_entry.id   AF-A0A954EJR8-F1
#
_cell.length_a   1.000
_cell.length_b   1.000
_cell.length_c   1.000
_cell.angle_alpha   90.00
_cell.angle_beta   90.00
_cell.angle_gamma   90.00
#
_symmetry.space_group_name_H-M   'P 1'
#
loop_
_entity.id
_entity.type
_entity.pdbx_description
1 polymer ?
#
loop_
_entity_poly.entity_id
_entity_poly.type
_entity_poly.pdbx_seq_one_letter_code
_entity_poly.pdbx_strand_id
1 'polypeptide(L)'
;MDRASLIVVTQSCDLENKKVDHVALCPIYPLTEFENINDKFKNKKAWEIVRKGQVPALHLLASPTQPESNLDCLVVDFGQIASLPIGYLSNHADSLEQRWRLGSPFLEHFSQAFARFFMRVGLPSGIAPFK
;
A
#
# COMPACT_ATOMS: atom_id res chain seq x y z
N MET A 1 -20.78 -6.75 -8.06
CA MET A 1 -20.00 -6.21 -6.93
C MET A 1 -18.58 -6.15 -7.42
N ASP A 2 -18.05 -4.95 -7.61
CA ASP A 2 -16.66 -4.78 -8.06
C ASP A 2 -15.72 -5.33 -6.99
N ARG A 3 -14.79 -6.20 -7.40
CA ARG A 3 -13.79 -6.79 -6.51
C ARG A 3 -12.60 -5.84 -6.43
N ALA A 4 -12.26 -5.37 -5.24
CA ALA A 4 -11.07 -4.56 -5.01
C ALA A 4 -9.84 -5.44 -4.73
N SER A 5 -8.69 -5.04 -5.27
CA SER A 5 -7.38 -5.63 -4.91
C SER A 5 -6.74 -4.80 -3.80
N LEU A 6 -6.33 -5.45 -2.71
CA LEU A 6 -5.75 -4.80 -1.54
C LEU A 6 -4.39 -5.41 -1.18
N ILE A 7 -3.47 -4.58 -0.69
CA ILE A 7 -2.20 -5.00 -0.10
C ILE A 7 -2.25 -4.84 1.42
N VAL A 8 -1.74 -5.84 2.14
CA VAL A 8 -1.57 -5.79 3.59
C VAL A 8 -0.38 -4.90 3.93
N VAL A 9 -0.57 -3.92 4.81
CA VAL A 9 0.49 -3.01 5.28
C VAL A 9 0.80 -3.17 6.77
N THR A 10 0.06 -4.04 7.47
CA THR A 10 0.37 -4.43 8.86
C THR A 10 1.63 -5.26 8.92
N GLN A 11 2.46 -5.08 9.95
CA GLN A 11 3.72 -5.82 10.09
C GLN A 11 3.49 -7.32 10.15
N SER A 12 4.29 -8.08 9.42
CA SER A 12 4.19 -9.55 9.36
C SER A 12 4.36 -10.20 10.73
N CYS A 13 5.30 -9.70 11.54
CA CYS A 13 5.53 -10.22 12.88
C CYS A 13 4.32 -10.04 13.81
N ASP A 14 3.53 -8.99 13.65
CA ASP A 14 2.31 -8.78 14.43
C ASP A 14 1.18 -9.75 14.03
N LEU A 15 1.09 -10.05 12.72
CA LEU A 15 0.13 -11.01 12.19
C LEU A 15 0.48 -12.45 12.61
N GLU A 16 1.75 -12.84 12.50
CA GLU A 16 2.23 -14.18 12.88
C GLU A 16 2.03 -14.45 14.37
N ASN A 17 2.30 -13.45 15.21
CA ASN A 17 2.14 -13.56 16.66
C ASN A 17 0.71 -13.28 17.15
N LYS A 18 -0.26 -13.08 16.24
CA LYS A 18 -1.67 -12.78 16.57
C LYS A 18 -1.83 -11.61 17.54
N LYS A 19 -1.01 -10.57 17.38
CA LYS A 19 -0.98 -9.37 18.25
C LYS A 19 -2.00 -8.31 17.87
N VAL A 20 -2.73 -8.51 16.77
CA VAL A 20 -3.65 -7.52 16.19
C VAL A 20 -4.99 -8.15 15.88
N ASP A 21 -6.06 -7.45 16.26
CA ASP A 21 -7.43 -7.83 15.91
C ASP A 21 -7.83 -7.33 14.51
N HIS A 22 -7.15 -6.29 14.04
CA HIS A 22 -7.43 -5.61 12.77
C HIS A 22 -6.16 -5.50 11.94
N VAL A 23 -6.34 -5.64 10.62
CA VAL A 23 -5.27 -5.56 9.64
C VAL A 23 -5.51 -4.34 8.76
N ALA A 24 -4.52 -3.45 8.75
CA ALA A 24 -4.46 -2.33 7.82
C ALA A 24 -4.10 -2.81 6.41
N LEU A 25 -4.84 -2.28 5.43
CA LEU A 25 -4.77 -2.59 4.02
C LEU A 25 -4.79 -1.29 3.20
N CYS A 26 -4.09 -1.26 2.08
CA CYS A 26 -4.19 -0.19 1.08
C CYS A 26 -4.68 -0.79 -0.25
N PRO A 27 -5.46 -0.05 -1.05
CA PRO A 27 -5.84 -0.53 -2.37
C PRO A 27 -4.67 -0.51 -3.35
N ILE A 28 -4.73 -1.45 -4.30
CA ILE A 28 -3.78 -1.60 -5.40
C ILE A 28 -4.55 -1.55 -6.71
N TYR A 29 -4.02 -0.81 -7.68
CA TYR A 29 -4.62 -0.66 -9.00
C TYR A 29 -3.59 -0.98 -10.08
N PRO A 30 -3.98 -1.60 -11.21
CA PRO A 30 -3.26 -1.43 -12.46
C PRO A 30 -3.12 0.07 -12.78
N LEU A 31 -1.98 0.48 -13.34
CA LEU A 31 -1.73 1.88 -13.68
C LEU A 31 -2.86 2.48 -14.55
N THR A 32 -3.33 1.72 -15.56
CA THR A 32 -4.41 2.14 -16.46
C THR A 32 -5.76 2.31 -15.75
N GLU A 33 -6.07 1.48 -14.75
CA GLU A 33 -7.28 1.62 -13.95
C GLU A 33 -7.23 2.90 -13.10
N PHE A 34 -6.07 3.19 -12.51
CA PHE A 34 -5.86 4.42 -11.74
C PHE A 34 -6.00 5.68 -12.60
N GLU A 35 -5.48 5.65 -13.84
CA GLU A 35 -5.63 6.75 -14.80
C GLU A 35 -7.09 7.02 -15.18
N ASN A 36 -7.93 5.97 -15.25
CA ASN A 36 -9.34 6.10 -15.59
C ASN A 36 -10.16 6.77 -14.48
N ILE A 37 -9.76 6.59 -13.22
CA ILE A 37 -10.42 7.22 -12.07
C ILE A 37 -9.79 8.56 -11.66
N ASN A 38 -8.62 8.91 -12.22
CA ASN A 38 -7.91 10.14 -11.88
C ASN A 38 -7.22 10.77 -13.11
N ASP A 39 -7.91 11.72 -13.74
CA ASP A 39 -7.45 12.41 -14.95
C ASP A 39 -6.06 13.06 -14.83
N LYS A 40 -5.63 13.45 -13.61
CA LYS A 40 -4.31 14.05 -13.39
C LYS A 40 -3.16 13.11 -13.77
N PHE A 41 -3.39 11.81 -13.71
CA PHE A 41 -2.38 10.79 -13.94
C PHE A 41 -2.34 10.25 -15.37
N LYS A 42 -3.26 10.67 -16.25
CA LYS A 42 -3.18 10.37 -17.70
C LYS A 42 -1.92 10.94 -18.36
N ASN A 43 -1.22 11.86 -17.69
CA ASN A 43 0.03 12.43 -18.16
C ASN A 43 1.24 11.67 -17.60
N LYS A 44 2.09 11.12 -18.48
CA LYS A 44 3.33 10.41 -18.12
C LYS A 44 4.26 11.21 -17.20
N LYS A 45 4.27 12.55 -17.27
CA LYS A 45 5.06 13.40 -16.36
C LYS A 45 4.63 13.24 -14.90
N ALA A 46 3.34 13.02 -14.63
CA ALA A 46 2.84 12.79 -13.28
C ALA A 46 3.39 11.47 -12.71
N TRP A 47 3.40 10.40 -13.51
CA TRP A 47 3.95 9.11 -13.09
C TRP A 47 5.44 9.15 -12.80
N GLU A 48 6.22 9.95 -13.54
CA GLU A 48 7.65 10.11 -13.24
C GLU A 48 7.90 10.79 -11.88
N ILE A 49 7.01 11.69 -11.45
CA ILE A 49 7.04 12.31 -10.12
C ILE A 49 6.71 11.27 -9.04
N VAL A 50 5.72 10.40 -9.28
CA VAL A 50 5.40 9.28 -8.37
C VAL A 50 6.56 8.29 -8.27
N ARG A 51 7.15 7.89 -9.41
CA ARG A 51 8.30 6.98 -9.48
C ARG A 51 9.51 7.49 -8.70
N LYS A 52 9.70 8.82 -8.68
CA LYS A 52 10.73 9.51 -7.87
C LYS A 52 10.37 9.64 -6.38
N GLY A 53 9.22 9.12 -5.94
CA GLY A 53 8.75 9.18 -4.56
C GLY A 53 8.28 10.57 -4.12
N GLN A 54 7.97 11.47 -5.06
CA GLN A 54 7.60 12.86 -4.76
C GLN A 54 6.10 13.03 -4.51
N VAL A 55 5.28 12.01 -4.77
CA VAL A 55 3.87 11.95 -4.38
C VAL A 55 3.76 10.98 -3.19
N PRO A 56 3.78 11.46 -1.93
CA PRO A 56 3.97 10.59 -0.78
C PRO A 56 2.83 9.59 -0.54
N ALA A 57 1.62 9.93 -1.00
CA ALA A 57 0.44 9.07 -0.87
C ALA A 57 0.43 7.90 -1.86
N LEU A 58 1.29 7.91 -2.90
CA LEU A 58 1.31 6.89 -3.94
C LEU A 58 2.64 6.17 -3.97
N HIS A 59 2.60 4.87 -4.25
CA HIS A 59 3.79 4.05 -4.44
C HIS A 59 3.61 3.12 -5.65
N LEU A 60 4.65 2.99 -6.46
CA LEU A 60 4.65 2.08 -7.61
C LEU A 60 5.34 0.77 -7.23
N LEU A 61 4.68 -0.35 -7.50
CA LEU A 61 5.23 -1.69 -7.44
C LEU A 61 5.40 -2.23 -8.85
N ALA A 62 6.51 -2.92 -9.11
CA ALA A 62 6.71 -3.60 -10.37
C ALA A 62 5.63 -4.67 -10.57
N SER A 63 5.26 -4.95 -11.84
CA SER A 63 4.37 -6.06 -12.16
C SER A 63 4.98 -7.38 -11.68
N PRO A 64 4.20 -8.28 -11.05
CA PRO A 64 4.70 -9.61 -10.70
C PRO A 64 5.02 -10.48 -11.92
N THR A 65 4.43 -10.17 -13.09
CA THR A 65 4.61 -10.93 -14.32
C THR A 65 5.51 -10.23 -15.34
N GLN A 66 5.59 -8.90 -15.31
CA GLN A 66 6.34 -8.08 -16.27
C GLN A 66 7.11 -6.93 -15.58
N PRO A 67 8.09 -7.23 -14.71
CA PRO A 67 8.70 -6.23 -13.82
C PRO A 67 9.44 -5.09 -14.56
N GLU A 68 9.91 -5.33 -15.79
CA GLU A 68 10.60 -4.33 -16.62
C GLU A 68 9.65 -3.33 -17.31
N SER A 69 8.34 -3.61 -17.31
CA SER A 69 7.35 -2.75 -17.93
C SER A 69 6.78 -1.77 -16.91
N ASN A 70 7.07 -0.47 -17.11
CA ASN A 70 6.49 0.58 -16.27
C ASN A 70 5.00 0.78 -16.49
N LEU A 71 4.44 0.34 -17.63
CA LEU A 71 3.01 0.42 -17.92
C LEU A 71 2.21 -0.65 -17.18
N ASP A 72 2.84 -1.78 -16.88
CA ASP A 72 2.23 -2.89 -16.17
C ASP A 72 2.43 -2.80 -14.65
N CYS A 73 3.02 -1.70 -14.17
CA CYS A 73 3.22 -1.48 -12.74
C CYS A 73 1.88 -1.33 -12.00
N LEU A 74 1.93 -1.63 -10.71
CA LEU A 74 0.83 -1.51 -9.79
C LEU A 74 0.98 -0.23 -8.98
N VAL A 75 -0.13 0.48 -8.79
CA VAL A 75 -0.23 1.71 -8.01
C VAL A 75 -0.84 1.36 -6.66
N VAL A 76 -0.09 1.56 -5.58
CA VAL A 76 -0.59 1.47 -4.20
C VAL A 76 -0.95 2.86 -3.72
N ASP A 77 -2.18 3.05 -3.26
CA ASP A 77 -2.65 4.32 -2.69
C ASP A 77 -2.64 4.25 -1.16
N PHE A 78 -1.58 4.81 -0.55
CA PHE A 78 -1.48 4.94 0.90
C PHE A 78 -2.45 5.98 1.48
N GLY A 79 -3.00 6.87 0.64
CA GLY A 79 -4.02 7.84 1.05
C GLY A 79 -5.33 7.18 1.46
N GLN A 80 -5.54 5.91 1.09
CA GLN A 80 -6.69 5.11 1.46
C GLN A 80 -6.26 3.90 2.29
N ILE A 81 -6.54 3.95 3.59
CA ILE A 81 -6.26 2.84 4.50
C ILE A 81 -7.58 2.25 4.96
N ALA A 82 -7.83 1.00 4.59
CA ALA A 82 -8.90 0.19 5.14
C ALA A 82 -8.37 -0.62 6.33
N SER A 83 -9.19 -0.80 7.36
CA SER A 83 -8.90 -1.65 8.50
C SER A 83 -9.98 -2.72 8.59
N LEU A 84 -9.61 -3.99 8.48
CA LEU A 84 -10.56 -5.11 8.49
C LEU A 84 -10.20 -6.12 9.60
N PRO A 85 -11.20 -6.77 10.22
CA PRO A 85 -10.94 -7.80 11.22
C PRO A 85 -10.11 -8.94 10.66
N ILE A 86 -9.10 -9.40 11.41
CA ILE A 86 -8.20 -10.47 10.95
C ILE A 86 -8.97 -11.77 10.65
N GLY A 87 -9.99 -12.11 11.44
CA GLY A 87 -10.81 -13.30 11.21
C GLY A 87 -11.57 -13.26 9.88
N TYR A 88 -12.06 -12.08 9.47
CA TYR A 88 -12.68 -11.91 8.15
C TYR A 88 -11.67 -12.15 7.03
N LEU A 89 -10.47 -11.57 7.15
CA LEU A 89 -9.42 -11.71 6.15
C LEU A 89 -8.87 -13.12 6.06
N SER A 90 -8.69 -13.82 7.18
CA SER A 90 -8.29 -15.23 7.20
C SER A 90 -9.30 -16.10 6.47
N ASN A 91 -10.59 -15.97 6.80
CA ASN A 91 -11.65 -16.72 6.13
C ASN A 91 -11.71 -16.42 4.62
N HIS A 92 -11.55 -15.14 4.24
CA HIS A 92 -11.49 -14.76 2.84
C HIS A 92 -10.24 -15.33 2.16
N ALA A 93 -9.08 -15.26 2.81
CA ALA A 93 -7.82 -15.80 2.32
C ALA A 93 -7.87 -17.32 2.09
N ASP A 94 -8.59 -18.07 2.91
CA ASP A 94 -8.76 -19.51 2.73
C ASP A 94 -9.64 -19.86 1.50
N SER A 95 -10.50 -18.93 1.09
CA SER A 95 -11.33 -19.06 -0.11
C SER A 95 -10.62 -18.67 -1.41
N LEU A 96 -9.44 -18.05 -1.32
CA LEU A 96 -8.65 -17.59 -2.45
C LEU A 96 -7.61 -18.63 -2.85
N GLU A 97 -7.29 -18.69 -4.14
CA GLU A 97 -6.16 -19.48 -4.66
C GLU A 97 -4.81 -18.81 -4.32
N GLN A 98 -3.82 -18.96 -5.21
CA GLN A 98 -2.53 -18.33 -5.05
C GLN A 98 -2.63 -16.80 -5.03
N ARG A 99 -1.81 -16.18 -4.18
CA ARG A 99 -1.73 -14.73 -4.01
C ARG A 99 -0.28 -14.29 -4.05
N TRP A 100 -0.04 -13.16 -4.71
CA TRP A 100 1.26 -12.52 -4.70
C TRP A 100 1.64 -12.05 -3.29
N ARG A 101 2.91 -12.17 -2.97
CA ARG A 101 3.50 -11.67 -1.71
C ARG A 101 4.74 -10.86 -2.06
N LEU A 102 4.98 -9.79 -1.31
CA LEU A 102 6.24 -9.05 -1.42
C LEU A 102 7.37 -9.87 -0.81
N GLY A 103 8.40 -10.15 -1.64
CA GLY A 103 9.67 -10.70 -1.18
C GLY A 103 10.72 -9.61 -0.97
N SER A 104 11.80 -9.94 -0.27
CA SER A 104 12.99 -9.07 -0.20
C SER A 104 13.61 -8.92 -1.60
N PRO A 105 14.07 -7.72 -2.02
CA PRO A 105 14.18 -6.47 -1.25
C PRO A 105 12.93 -5.57 -1.30
N PHE A 106 11.89 -5.93 -2.05
CA PHE A 106 10.70 -5.08 -2.24
C PHE A 106 9.97 -4.79 -0.93
N LEU A 107 9.94 -5.78 -0.03
CA LEU A 107 9.31 -5.65 1.29
C LEU A 107 9.91 -4.49 2.11
N GLU A 108 11.23 -4.35 2.11
CA GLU A 108 11.96 -3.34 2.87
C GLU A 108 11.73 -1.95 2.27
N HIS A 109 11.79 -1.83 0.94
CA HIS A 109 11.51 -0.56 0.26
C HIS A 109 10.05 -0.11 0.45
N PHE A 110 9.11 -1.05 0.35
CA PHE A 110 7.69 -0.81 0.53
C PHE A 110 7.36 -0.37 1.96
N SER A 111 7.85 -1.12 2.96
CA SER A 111 7.62 -0.78 4.38
C SER A 111 8.17 0.59 4.74
N GLN A 112 9.35 0.96 4.23
CA GLN A 112 9.89 2.30 4.42
C GLN A 112 9.06 3.39 3.73
N ALA A 113 8.54 3.12 2.52
CA ALA A 113 7.69 4.08 1.81
C ALA A 113 6.39 4.34 2.57
N PHE A 114 5.73 3.27 3.05
CA PHE A 114 4.54 3.38 3.87
C PHE A 114 4.82 4.12 5.19
N ALA A 115 5.90 3.78 5.89
CA ALA A 115 6.28 4.48 7.13
C ALA A 115 6.50 5.97 6.89
N ARG A 116 7.20 6.37 5.82
CA ARG A 116 7.40 7.78 5.47
C ARG A 116 6.10 8.52 5.22
N PHE A 117 5.10 7.87 4.63
CA PHE A 117 3.77 8.45 4.48
C PHE A 117 3.08 8.59 5.84
N PHE A 118 3.00 7.49 6.60
CA PHE A 118 2.24 7.43 7.85
C PHE A 118 2.80 8.34 8.95
N MET A 119 4.12 8.55 8.99
CA MET A 119 4.77 9.44 9.97
C MET A 119 4.53 10.93 9.72
N ARG A 120 3.87 11.34 8.62
CA ARG A 120 3.56 12.76 8.31
C ARG A 120 2.39 13.30 9.15
N VAL A 121 2.31 12.89 10.41
CA VAL A 121 1.35 13.42 11.39
C VAL A 121 1.99 14.63 12.06
N GLY A 122 1.37 15.79 11.90
CA GLY A 122 1.77 16.98 12.64
C GLY A 122 1.44 16.79 14.12
N LEU A 123 2.45 16.78 14.99
CA LEU A 123 2.21 16.85 16.42
C LEU A 123 1.81 18.30 16.77
N PRO A 124 0.68 18.54 17.48
CA PRO A 124 0.48 19.82 18.14
C PRO A 124 1.65 20.06 19.11
N SER A 125 1.94 21.32 19.44
CA SER A 125 3.06 21.76 20.30
C SER A 125 3.42 20.74 21.39
N GLY A 126 4.73 20.50 21.57
CA GLY A 126 5.25 19.45 22.43
C GLY A 126 4.68 19.43 23.85
N ILE A 127 4.71 18.26 24.48
CA ILE A 127 4.23 18.06 25.85
C ILE A 127 5.18 18.77 26.81
N ALA A 128 4.64 19.60 27.71
CA ALA A 128 5.43 20.23 28.76
C ALA A 128 6.11 19.17 29.65
N PRO A 129 7.31 19.44 30.20
CA PRO A 129 7.99 18.50 31.07
C PRO A 129 7.10 18.14 32.27
N PHE A 130 7.12 16.86 32.67
CA PHE A 130 6.54 16.44 33.93
C PHE A 130 7.32 17.09 35.08
N LYS A 131 6.59 17.67 36.05
CA LYS A 131 7.17 18.25 37.26
C LYS A 131 7.35 17.18 38.33
#